data_AF-A0A7X8FDE4-F1
#
_entry.id   AF-A0A7X8FDE4-F1
#
_cell.length_a   1.000
_cell.length_b   1.000
_cell.length_c   1.000
_cell.angle_alpha   90.00
_cell.angle_beta   90.00
_cell.angle_gamma   90.00
#
_symmetry.space_group_name_H-M   'P 1'
#
loop_
_entity.id
_entity.type
_entity.pdbx_description
1 polymer ?
#
loop_
_entity_poly.entity_id
_entity_poly.type
_entity_poly.pdbx_seq_one_letter_code
_entity_poly.pdbx_strand_id
1 'polypeptide(L)'
;MFNPLNWMGFDEVERLDGGYYALVDEQGKVIDQTALRVFKGDEYIDADNRRYRVKDVTGDIAHCEFVGIESLAWEDTELPLDGETTVPVAATKPLVGLYHTHGDESYKPSQGVSSMPPGKKSGVAIVAATLKDKLEAQGIPTIYNEATHDPHDSGAYHRSRRTATALMKKGAKVLIDVHRDAVPPEVYQTEIKGESATKIRLVVGRRNPNSSANLGYAKQIKARTDETHPGLAKGIFIGRGVYNQDLRPTNLLIEVGADKNSLEDAQKGVALFAEVLPQITGINPQTGARQVKAGEDAGGNLKALGGLLVALIFGGFGYLLISTGSLEGTINKLKHFGSSEWTNFFGRRRTKEIIREEEIIGPLADSADSDSLDSVDSTETTQDLSPSSAEPSVISELEYIWEPSVELSPEDIQKTPVNKKERVKGDKHKVENPQADTRKAKP
;
A
#
# COMPACT_ATOMS: atom_id res chain seq x y z
N MET A 1 -14.54 -2.82 -23.89
CA MET A 1 -13.73 -4.05 -24.10
C MET A 1 -12.68 -4.08 -23.00
N PHE A 2 -12.78 -5.03 -22.07
CA PHE A 2 -11.82 -5.18 -20.97
C PHE A 2 -10.54 -5.77 -21.54
N ASN A 3 -9.41 -5.05 -21.48
CA ASN A 3 -8.11 -5.58 -21.88
C ASN A 3 -7.29 -5.93 -20.64
N PRO A 4 -7.20 -7.20 -20.24
CA PRO A 4 -6.53 -7.63 -19.02
C PRO A 4 -5.01 -7.42 -19.04
N LEU A 5 -4.39 -7.13 -20.18
CA LEU A 5 -2.95 -6.82 -20.26
C LEU A 5 -2.60 -5.42 -19.73
N ASN A 6 -3.54 -4.47 -19.70
CA ASN A 6 -3.27 -3.11 -19.20
C ASN A 6 -3.22 -3.02 -17.65
N TRP A 7 -3.43 -4.16 -16.98
CA TRP A 7 -3.21 -4.39 -15.54
C TRP A 7 -1.77 -4.82 -15.23
N MET A 8 -0.96 -5.20 -16.23
CA MET A 8 0.45 -5.56 -15.99
C MET A 8 1.20 -4.34 -15.43
N GLY A 9 1.81 -4.51 -14.25
CA GLY A 9 2.27 -3.48 -13.31
C GLY A 9 3.44 -2.58 -13.74
N PHE A 10 3.42 -2.04 -14.96
CA PHE A 10 4.42 -1.06 -15.43
C PHE A 10 4.25 0.34 -14.81
N ASP A 11 3.08 0.61 -14.24
CA ASP A 11 2.72 1.89 -13.63
C ASP A 11 3.10 1.97 -12.15
N GLU A 12 3.54 0.85 -11.58
CA GLU A 12 3.82 0.68 -10.15
C GLU A 12 5.31 0.57 -9.87
N VAL A 13 6.14 0.78 -10.89
CA VAL A 13 7.60 0.63 -10.83
C VAL A 13 8.24 1.97 -10.47
N GLU A 14 9.14 1.93 -9.50
CA GLU A 14 10.06 3.03 -9.16
C GLU A 14 11.07 3.26 -10.30
N ARG A 15 11.59 4.49 -10.42
CA ARG A 15 12.75 4.76 -11.27
C ARG A 15 14.01 4.05 -10.75
N LEU A 16 14.53 3.11 -11.55
CA LEU A 16 15.75 2.36 -11.23
C LEU A 16 17.04 3.03 -11.74
N ASP A 17 16.92 4.14 -12.48
CA ASP A 17 18.05 4.90 -13.03
C ASP A 17 18.62 5.94 -12.06
N GLY A 18 18.11 6.00 -10.82
CA GLY A 18 18.52 6.95 -9.79
C GLY A 18 17.99 8.37 -9.99
N GLY A 19 17.17 8.60 -11.02
CA GLY A 19 16.43 9.85 -11.20
C GLY A 19 15.10 9.86 -10.44
N TYR A 20 14.48 11.04 -10.39
CA TYR A 20 13.20 11.25 -9.72
C TYR A 20 12.41 12.32 -10.46
N TYR A 21 11.09 12.35 -10.23
CA TYR A 21 10.23 13.41 -10.72
C TYR A 21 10.17 14.55 -9.71
N ALA A 22 10.16 15.79 -10.21
CA ALA A 22 9.82 16.98 -9.43
C ALA A 22 8.41 17.44 -9.83
N LEU A 23 7.49 17.48 -8.86
CA LEU A 23 6.19 18.11 -9.04
C LEU A 23 6.35 19.60 -8.77
N VAL A 24 5.92 20.43 -9.72
CA VAL A 24 6.00 21.89 -9.62
C VAL A 24 4.61 22.50 -9.72
N ASP A 25 4.34 23.55 -8.95
CA ASP A 25 3.11 24.33 -9.08
C ASP A 25 3.11 25.25 -10.32
N GLU A 26 2.03 26.01 -10.48
CA GLU A 26 1.85 26.95 -11.60
C GLU A 26 2.89 28.08 -11.62
N GLN A 27 3.57 28.33 -10.51
CA GLN A 27 4.65 29.33 -10.38
C GLN A 27 6.03 28.71 -10.59
N GLY A 28 6.11 27.39 -10.85
CA GLY A 28 7.37 26.67 -11.03
C GLY A 28 8.08 26.32 -9.72
N LYS A 29 7.42 26.47 -8.56
CA LYS A 29 7.98 26.07 -7.27
C LYS A 29 7.81 24.56 -7.11
N VAL A 30 8.87 23.88 -6.68
CA VAL A 30 8.82 22.45 -6.35
C VAL A 30 7.95 22.25 -5.11
N ILE A 31 6.89 21.44 -5.27
CA ILE A 31 5.96 21.05 -4.21
C ILE A 31 6.18 19.62 -3.73
N ASP A 32 6.75 18.76 -4.59
CA ASP A 32 7.08 17.39 -4.23
C ASP A 32 8.20 16.79 -5.12
N GLN A 33 8.85 15.75 -4.63
CA GLN A 33 9.75 14.89 -5.39
C GLN A 33 9.46 13.42 -5.09
N THR A 34 9.48 12.55 -6.12
CA THR A 34 9.26 11.10 -5.97
C THR A 34 9.96 10.31 -7.06
N ALA A 35 10.47 9.13 -6.74
CA ALA A 35 10.96 8.17 -7.73
C ALA A 35 9.84 7.29 -8.31
N LEU A 36 8.63 7.34 -7.74
CA LEU A 36 7.44 6.75 -8.36
C LEU A 36 7.19 7.40 -9.72
N ARG A 37 6.78 6.59 -10.71
CA ARG A 37 6.39 7.12 -12.01
C ARG A 37 5.19 8.05 -11.88
N VAL A 38 5.35 9.27 -12.38
CA VAL A 38 4.31 10.30 -12.37
C VAL A 38 3.64 10.38 -13.74
N PHE A 39 2.31 10.42 -13.74
CA PHE A 39 1.51 10.54 -14.95
C PHE A 39 0.53 11.71 -14.86
N LYS A 40 0.10 12.18 -16.03
CA LYS A 40 -1.03 13.12 -16.13
C LYS A 40 -2.25 12.58 -15.38
N GLY A 41 -2.85 13.46 -14.57
CA GLY A 41 -4.00 13.17 -13.73
C GLY A 41 -3.66 12.50 -12.39
N ASP A 42 -2.38 12.24 -12.10
CA ASP A 42 -1.95 11.92 -10.74
C ASP A 42 -2.07 13.16 -9.86
N GLU A 43 -2.18 12.96 -8.56
CA GLU A 43 -2.46 14.04 -7.62
C GLU A 43 -1.59 13.92 -6.37
N TYR A 44 -1.42 15.04 -5.69
CA TYR A 44 -0.66 15.10 -4.45
C TYR A 44 -1.37 16.00 -3.44
N ILE A 45 -1.55 15.51 -2.22
CA ILE A 45 -2.02 16.29 -1.07
C ILE A 45 -0.80 16.50 -0.17
N ASP A 46 -0.34 17.74 -0.06
CA ASP A 46 0.87 18.05 0.70
C ASP A 46 0.66 18.08 2.22
N ALA A 47 1.73 18.36 2.96
CA ALA A 47 1.71 18.47 4.42
C ALA A 47 0.67 19.49 4.93
N ASP A 48 0.45 20.59 4.19
CA ASP A 48 -0.49 21.67 4.51
C ASP A 48 -1.92 21.40 3.98
N ASN A 49 -2.19 20.16 3.54
CA ASN A 49 -3.46 19.72 2.97
C ASN A 49 -3.85 20.42 1.66
N ARG A 50 -2.90 21.03 0.95
CA ARG A 50 -3.12 21.56 -0.40
C ARG A 50 -3.05 20.42 -1.40
N ARG A 51 -4.11 20.29 -2.20
CA ARG A 51 -4.22 19.28 -3.26
C ARG A 51 -3.82 19.89 -4.59
N TYR A 52 -2.97 19.15 -5.31
CA TYR A 52 -2.49 19.49 -6.64
C TYR A 52 -2.76 18.34 -7.58
N ARG A 53 -2.95 18.65 -8.87
CA ARG A 53 -3.14 17.66 -9.94
C ARG A 53 -2.15 17.86 -11.06
N VAL A 54 -1.50 16.79 -11.50
CA VAL A 54 -0.56 16.79 -12.62
C VAL A 54 -1.30 17.03 -13.93
N LYS A 55 -0.97 18.11 -14.63
CA LYS A 55 -1.55 18.51 -15.92
C LYS A 55 -0.82 17.91 -17.11
N ASP A 56 0.50 17.84 -17.00
CA ASP A 56 1.40 17.25 -17.96
C ASP A 56 2.74 16.91 -17.28
N VAL A 57 3.53 16.09 -17.95
CA VAL A 57 4.85 15.67 -17.50
C VAL A 57 5.79 15.89 -18.67
N THR A 58 6.82 16.71 -18.46
CA THR A 58 7.84 17.05 -19.45
C THR A 58 9.21 16.66 -18.89
N GLY A 59 9.77 15.57 -19.41
CA GLY A 59 10.97 14.94 -18.84
C GLY A 59 10.70 14.50 -17.40
N ASP A 60 11.49 15.01 -16.46
CA ASP A 60 11.41 14.72 -15.04
C ASP A 60 10.57 15.73 -14.25
N ILE A 61 9.93 16.68 -14.94
CA ILE A 61 9.12 17.72 -14.31
C ILE A 61 7.64 17.44 -14.56
N ALA A 62 6.87 17.33 -13.48
CA ALA A 62 5.42 17.19 -13.49
C ALA A 62 4.77 18.54 -13.15
N HIS A 63 4.17 19.18 -14.15
CA HIS A 63 3.49 20.46 -13.96
C HIS A 63 2.12 20.25 -13.34
N CYS A 64 1.87 20.90 -12.21
CA CYS A 64 0.69 20.69 -11.39
C CYS A 64 -0.19 21.94 -11.32
N GLU A 65 -1.50 21.74 -11.39
CA GLU A 65 -2.49 22.77 -11.05
C GLU A 65 -2.92 22.63 -9.58
N PHE A 66 -3.13 23.74 -8.90
CA PHE A 66 -3.75 23.73 -7.57
C PHE A 66 -5.25 23.41 -7.69
N VAL A 67 -5.70 22.42 -6.91
CA VAL A 67 -7.10 21.95 -6.93
C VAL A 67 -7.89 22.55 -5.78
N GLY A 68 -7.29 22.68 -4.60
CA GLY A 68 -7.96 23.19 -3.40
C GLY A 68 -7.29 22.74 -2.11
N ILE A 69 -7.86 23.14 -0.98
CA ILE A 69 -7.44 22.69 0.35
C ILE A 69 -8.37 21.56 0.80
N GLU A 70 -7.81 20.45 1.20
CA GLU A 70 -8.53 19.30 1.73
C GLU A 70 -8.91 19.55 3.19
N SER A 71 -10.19 19.42 3.50
CA SER A 71 -10.64 19.35 4.89
C SER A 71 -10.41 17.94 5.39
N LEU A 72 -9.27 17.75 6.06
CA LEU A 72 -8.96 16.50 6.74
C LEU A 72 -9.53 16.59 8.16
N ALA A 73 -10.65 15.91 8.38
CA ALA A 73 -11.18 15.67 9.72
C ALA A 73 -10.88 14.22 10.09
N TRP A 74 -10.30 14.01 11.27
CA TRP A 74 -10.43 12.75 11.96
C TRP A 74 -11.77 12.79 12.70
N GLU A 75 -12.69 11.92 12.31
CA GLU A 75 -13.83 11.56 13.15
C GLU A 75 -13.40 10.33 13.95
N ASP A 76 -13.79 10.23 15.22
CA ASP A 76 -13.71 9.01 16.04
C ASP A 76 -14.62 7.92 15.44
N THR A 77 -14.30 7.52 14.23
CA THR A 77 -15.03 6.52 13.48
C THR A 77 -14.40 5.20 13.86
N GLU A 78 -15.01 4.51 14.82
CA GLU A 78 -14.84 3.07 14.91
C GLU A 78 -15.14 2.52 13.52
N LEU A 79 -14.15 1.93 12.85
CA LEU A 79 -14.37 1.25 11.58
C LEU A 79 -15.61 0.37 11.77
N PRO A 80 -16.66 0.50 10.94
CA PRO A 80 -17.74 -0.47 10.96
C PRO A 80 -17.13 -1.78 10.46
N LEU A 81 -16.59 -2.55 11.41
CA LEU A 81 -16.29 -3.95 11.24
C LEU A 81 -17.64 -4.56 10.89
N ASP A 82 -17.78 -4.82 9.61
CA ASP A 82 -18.75 -5.67 8.97
C ASP A 82 -19.31 -6.74 9.93
N GLY A 83 -20.44 -6.40 10.56
CA GLY A 83 -21.23 -7.28 11.43
C GLY A 83 -20.57 -7.62 12.77
N GLU A 84 -21.33 -7.40 13.85
CA GLU A 84 -21.04 -7.83 15.22
C GLU A 84 -20.12 -9.06 15.29
N THR A 85 -18.91 -8.89 15.80
CA THR A 85 -18.23 -9.97 16.48
C THR A 85 -17.62 -9.42 17.75
N THR A 86 -18.33 -9.59 18.86
CA THR A 86 -17.70 -9.66 20.18
C THR A 86 -16.77 -10.86 20.15
N VAL A 87 -15.52 -10.65 19.73
CA VAL A 87 -14.52 -11.72 19.71
C VAL A 87 -14.18 -12.03 21.17
N PRO A 88 -14.47 -13.24 21.67
CA PRO A 88 -13.98 -13.66 22.97
C PRO A 88 -12.45 -13.62 22.91
N VAL A 89 -11.80 -13.16 23.98
CA VAL A 89 -10.34 -12.95 24.15
C VAL A 89 -9.47 -14.21 23.89
N ALA A 90 -10.06 -15.34 23.47
CA ALA A 90 -9.40 -16.62 23.31
C ALA A 90 -8.84 -16.94 21.89
N ALA A 91 -8.92 -16.02 20.92
CA ALA A 91 -8.15 -16.12 19.66
C ALA A 91 -8.01 -14.74 18.99
N THR A 92 -7.00 -13.97 19.38
CA THR A 92 -6.69 -12.67 18.78
C THR A 92 -6.17 -12.84 17.35
N LYS A 93 -7.08 -12.95 16.37
CA LYS A 93 -6.73 -12.87 14.95
C LYS A 93 -5.93 -11.58 14.72
N PRO A 94 -4.86 -11.61 13.90
CA PRO A 94 -4.07 -10.43 13.61
C PRO A 94 -4.97 -9.35 13.02
N LEU A 95 -4.92 -8.15 13.57
CA LEU A 95 -5.64 -7.00 13.04
C LEU A 95 -4.85 -6.37 11.88
N VAL A 96 -3.53 -6.26 12.01
CA VAL A 96 -2.66 -5.64 11.01
C VAL A 96 -1.77 -6.69 10.35
N GLY A 97 -1.72 -6.68 9.02
CA GLY A 97 -0.81 -7.47 8.20
C GLY A 97 0.23 -6.57 7.55
N LEU A 98 1.51 -6.87 7.78
CA LEU A 98 2.63 -6.14 7.18
C LEU A 98 3.31 -7.01 6.11
N TYR A 99 3.73 -6.36 5.03
CA TYR A 99 4.54 -6.95 3.97
C TYR A 99 5.30 -5.83 3.24
N HIS A 100 6.16 -6.20 2.30
CA HIS A 100 6.83 -5.29 1.37
C HIS A 100 6.79 -5.88 -0.03
N THR A 101 6.33 -5.13 -1.02
CA THR A 101 6.33 -5.60 -2.41
C THR A 101 7.75 -5.64 -2.98
N HIS A 102 8.60 -4.68 -2.62
CA HIS A 102 10.00 -4.63 -3.02
C HIS A 102 10.89 -4.93 -1.80
N GLY A 103 11.13 -6.22 -1.56
CA GLY A 103 11.82 -6.66 -0.35
C GLY A 103 13.33 -6.47 -0.36
N ASP A 104 13.91 -5.98 -1.44
CA ASP A 104 15.33 -5.60 -1.56
C ASP A 104 15.59 -4.15 -1.12
N GLU A 105 14.57 -3.29 -1.06
CA GLU A 105 14.73 -1.87 -0.75
C GLU A 105 15.48 -1.60 0.58
N SER A 106 16.51 -0.77 0.51
CA SER A 106 17.47 -0.57 1.60
C SER A 106 17.92 0.88 1.71
N TYR A 107 18.53 1.22 2.85
CA TYR A 107 19.02 2.56 3.18
C TYR A 107 20.55 2.62 3.03
N LYS A 108 21.02 3.34 2.01
CA LYS A 108 22.43 3.40 1.62
C LYS A 108 23.37 3.90 2.73
N PRO A 109 23.04 4.94 3.53
CA PRO A 109 23.94 5.41 4.59
C PRO A 109 24.23 4.35 5.66
N SER A 110 23.24 3.55 6.05
CA SER A 110 23.38 2.57 7.15
C SER A 110 23.77 1.18 6.65
N GLN A 111 23.40 0.83 5.41
CA GLN A 111 23.60 -0.53 4.87
C GLN A 111 24.55 -0.60 3.66
N GLY A 112 25.03 0.54 3.18
CA GLY A 112 25.98 0.65 2.06
C GLY A 112 25.36 0.54 0.67
N VAL A 113 24.10 0.07 0.55
CA VAL A 113 23.39 -0.15 -0.71
C VAL A 113 21.92 0.26 -0.61
N SER A 114 21.36 0.79 -1.71
CA SER A 114 19.93 1.17 -1.83
C SER A 114 19.02 -0.03 -2.17
N SER A 115 19.61 -1.13 -2.64
CA SER A 115 18.98 -2.42 -2.92
C SER A 115 19.88 -3.54 -2.39
N MET A 116 19.32 -4.38 -1.52
CA MET A 116 20.01 -5.43 -0.82
C MET A 116 20.05 -6.70 -1.69
N PRO A 117 21.22 -7.35 -1.86
CA PRO A 117 21.27 -8.59 -2.62
C PRO A 117 20.48 -9.72 -1.94
N PRO A 118 20.01 -10.72 -2.70
CA PRO A 118 19.25 -11.85 -2.17
C PRO A 118 19.94 -12.53 -0.99
N GLY A 119 19.16 -12.95 0.00
CA GLY A 119 19.64 -13.64 1.19
C GLY A 119 20.19 -12.74 2.31
N LYS A 120 20.20 -11.41 2.11
CA LYS A 120 20.47 -10.44 3.18
C LYS A 120 19.19 -9.71 3.58
N LYS A 121 19.12 -9.28 4.84
CA LYS A 121 17.97 -8.54 5.36
C LYS A 121 18.00 -7.08 4.88
N SER A 122 16.98 -6.68 4.14
CA SER A 122 16.84 -5.32 3.60
C SER A 122 16.42 -4.30 4.65
N GLY A 123 16.56 -3.02 4.32
CA GLY A 123 16.17 -1.92 5.18
C GLY A 123 14.67 -1.88 5.43
N VAL A 124 13.86 -2.03 4.38
CA VAL A 124 12.40 -2.06 4.52
C VAL A 124 11.92 -3.24 5.36
N ALA A 125 12.62 -4.39 5.31
CA ALA A 125 12.31 -5.52 6.17
C ALA A 125 12.60 -5.23 7.66
N ILE A 126 13.63 -4.42 7.97
CA ILE A 126 13.93 -3.97 9.34
C ILE A 126 12.92 -2.91 9.80
N VAL A 127 12.54 -1.99 8.92
CA VAL A 127 11.50 -0.97 9.19
C VAL A 127 10.15 -1.64 9.45
N ALA A 128 9.73 -2.62 8.63
CA ALA A 128 8.50 -3.37 8.83
C ALA A 128 8.50 -4.17 10.15
N ALA A 129 9.63 -4.78 10.51
CA ALA A 129 9.78 -5.43 11.82
C ALA A 129 9.67 -4.43 12.98
N THR A 130 10.26 -3.24 12.83
CA THR A 130 10.14 -2.15 13.83
C THR A 130 8.68 -1.72 13.99
N LEU A 131 7.95 -1.55 12.89
CA LEU A 131 6.52 -1.23 12.91
C LEU A 131 5.72 -2.33 13.61
N LYS A 132 5.97 -3.61 13.30
CA LYS A 132 5.33 -4.75 13.97
C LYS A 132 5.53 -4.66 15.48
N ASP A 133 6.77 -4.53 15.93
CA ASP A 133 7.10 -4.57 17.35
C ASP A 133 6.49 -3.38 18.11
N LYS A 134 6.39 -2.21 17.46
CA LYS A 134 5.72 -1.03 18.04
C LYS A 134 4.21 -1.20 18.12
N LEU A 135 3.58 -1.78 17.09
CA LEU A 135 2.14 -2.09 17.12
C LEU A 135 1.81 -3.14 18.19
N GLU A 136 2.62 -4.20 18.29
CA GLU A 136 2.44 -5.23 19.32
C GLU A 136 2.66 -4.68 20.74
N ALA A 137 3.64 -3.79 20.94
CA ALA A 137 3.84 -3.10 22.21
C ALA A 137 2.63 -2.22 22.62
N GLN A 138 1.82 -1.80 21.65
CA GLN A 138 0.56 -1.07 21.85
C GLN A 138 -0.66 -1.99 21.95
N GLY A 139 -0.46 -3.31 21.96
CA GLY A 139 -1.53 -4.30 22.07
C GLY A 139 -2.27 -4.59 20.77
N ILE A 140 -1.74 -4.18 19.62
CA ILE A 140 -2.34 -4.46 18.31
C ILE A 140 -1.77 -5.78 17.77
N PRO A 141 -2.60 -6.83 17.63
CA PRO A 141 -2.17 -8.09 17.04
C PRO A 141 -1.70 -7.88 15.61
N THR A 142 -0.42 -8.10 15.35
CA THR A 142 0.20 -7.80 14.05
C THR A 142 0.88 -9.05 13.50
N ILE A 143 0.71 -9.31 12.21
CA ILE A 143 1.41 -10.37 11.50
C ILE A 143 2.26 -9.77 10.40
N TYR A 144 3.53 -10.14 10.35
CA TYR A 144 4.47 -9.71 9.33
C TYR A 144 4.89 -10.91 8.47
N ASN A 145 4.91 -10.73 7.15
CA ASN A 145 5.47 -11.70 6.21
C ASN A 145 6.74 -11.12 5.55
N GLU A 146 7.86 -11.80 5.78
CA GLU A 146 9.21 -11.42 5.34
C GLU A 146 9.56 -11.85 3.90
N ALA A 147 8.60 -12.38 3.12
CA ALA A 147 8.86 -12.74 1.73
C ALA A 147 9.34 -11.52 0.92
N THR A 148 10.49 -11.64 0.24
CA THR A 148 11.14 -10.52 -0.46
C THR A 148 10.45 -10.13 -1.77
N HIS A 149 9.78 -11.08 -2.41
CA HIS A 149 9.13 -10.93 -3.72
C HIS A 149 10.09 -10.54 -4.86
N ASP A 150 11.36 -10.93 -4.75
CA ASP A 150 12.37 -10.75 -5.80
C ASP A 150 11.96 -11.43 -7.13
N PRO A 151 12.44 -10.92 -8.28
CA PRO A 151 13.31 -9.74 -8.46
C PRO A 151 12.58 -8.40 -8.32
N HIS A 152 13.29 -7.28 -8.20
CA HIS A 152 12.68 -5.94 -8.19
C HIS A 152 12.20 -5.55 -9.60
N ASP A 153 11.02 -6.06 -9.99
CA ASP A 153 10.42 -5.86 -11.31
C ASP A 153 8.91 -5.60 -11.23
N SER A 154 8.28 -5.32 -12.37
CA SER A 154 6.82 -5.17 -12.47
C SER A 154 6.03 -6.42 -12.00
N GLY A 155 6.67 -7.59 -11.93
CA GLY A 155 6.09 -8.82 -11.41
C GLY A 155 6.06 -8.89 -9.88
N ALA A 156 6.77 -8.00 -9.17
CA ALA A 156 6.84 -7.97 -7.71
C ALA A 156 5.45 -7.83 -7.10
N TYR A 157 4.62 -6.92 -7.63
CA TYR A 157 3.22 -6.76 -7.17
C TYR A 157 2.38 -8.03 -7.33
N HIS A 158 2.58 -8.79 -8.42
CA HIS A 158 1.88 -10.06 -8.59
C HIS A 158 2.34 -11.12 -7.57
N ARG A 159 3.63 -11.11 -7.19
CA ARG A 159 4.16 -12.01 -6.16
C ARG A 159 3.68 -11.59 -4.77
N SER A 160 3.78 -10.31 -4.43
CA SER A 160 3.35 -9.75 -3.15
C SER A 160 1.84 -9.85 -2.92
N ARG A 161 1.03 -9.81 -3.99
CA ARG A 161 -0.41 -10.07 -3.93
C ARG A 161 -0.77 -11.39 -3.26
N ARG A 162 0.03 -12.46 -3.49
CA ARG A 162 -0.19 -13.76 -2.83
C ARG A 162 0.06 -13.67 -1.34
N THR A 163 1.09 -12.94 -0.93
CA THR A 163 1.40 -12.64 0.47
C THR A 163 0.28 -11.82 1.12
N ALA A 164 -0.13 -10.71 0.51
CA ALA A 164 -1.24 -9.89 0.98
C ALA A 164 -2.54 -10.70 1.15
N THR A 165 -2.86 -11.56 0.17
CA THR A 165 -4.01 -12.47 0.24
C THR A 165 -3.88 -13.49 1.38
N ALA A 166 -2.68 -14.05 1.60
CA ALA A 166 -2.43 -14.97 2.69
C ALA A 166 -2.57 -14.30 4.07
N LEU A 167 -2.12 -13.05 4.21
CA LEU A 167 -2.29 -12.26 5.43
C LEU A 167 -3.79 -12.04 5.75
N MET A 168 -4.60 -11.70 4.75
CA MET A 168 -6.05 -11.58 4.91
C MET A 168 -6.71 -12.89 5.34
N LYS A 169 -6.30 -14.02 4.75
CA LYS A 169 -6.79 -15.36 5.14
C LYS A 169 -6.43 -15.71 6.60
N LYS A 170 -5.30 -15.20 7.10
CA LYS A 170 -4.90 -15.32 8.51
C LYS A 170 -5.66 -14.38 9.44
N GLY A 171 -6.48 -13.48 8.91
CA GLY A 171 -7.38 -12.61 9.67
C GLY A 171 -7.06 -11.12 9.59
N ALA A 172 -5.98 -10.71 8.89
CA ALA A 172 -5.58 -9.31 8.81
C ALA A 172 -6.70 -8.42 8.23
N LYS A 173 -7.10 -7.42 9.02
CA LYS A 173 -8.11 -6.41 8.71
C LYS A 173 -7.51 -5.09 8.25
N VAL A 174 -6.21 -4.88 8.40
CA VAL A 174 -5.43 -3.77 7.81
C VAL A 174 -4.25 -4.38 7.10
N LEU A 175 -3.90 -3.87 5.90
CA LEU A 175 -2.70 -4.31 5.18
C LEU A 175 -1.82 -3.09 4.95
N ILE A 176 -0.54 -3.20 5.23
CA ILE A 176 0.44 -2.15 5.02
C ILE A 176 1.60 -2.71 4.21
N ASP A 177 1.79 -2.13 3.02
CA ASP A 177 2.93 -2.36 2.15
C ASP A 177 4.03 -1.33 2.49
N VAL A 178 5.15 -1.80 3.02
CA VAL A 178 6.22 -0.94 3.54
C VAL A 178 7.31 -0.77 2.49
N HIS A 179 7.57 0.48 2.11
CA HIS A 179 8.56 0.88 1.11
C HIS A 179 9.46 2.02 1.60
N ARG A 180 10.42 2.38 0.76
CA ARG A 180 11.22 3.63 0.81
C ARG A 180 11.32 4.26 -0.58
N ASP A 181 11.34 5.58 -0.66
CA ASP A 181 11.48 6.32 -1.93
C ASP A 181 12.96 6.41 -2.38
N ALA A 182 13.26 6.83 -3.60
CA ALA A 182 14.64 7.04 -4.10
C ALA A 182 14.88 8.50 -4.54
N VAL A 183 14.72 9.41 -3.59
CA VAL A 183 14.89 10.87 -3.79
C VAL A 183 16.00 11.42 -2.90
N PRO A 184 16.44 12.68 -3.08
CA PRO A 184 17.36 13.32 -2.14
C PRO A 184 16.84 13.25 -0.69
N PRO A 185 17.72 13.04 0.29
CA PRO A 185 17.31 12.76 1.66
C PRO A 185 16.52 13.90 2.31
N GLU A 186 16.79 15.16 1.94
CA GLU A 186 16.11 16.37 2.45
C GLU A 186 14.61 16.40 2.17
N VAL A 187 14.15 15.64 1.16
CA VAL A 187 12.72 15.50 0.82
C VAL A 187 11.96 14.82 1.96
N TYR A 188 12.64 13.92 2.67
CA TYR A 188 12.07 13.10 3.75
C TYR A 188 12.66 13.39 5.13
N GLN A 189 13.81 14.04 5.26
CA GLN A 189 14.36 14.41 6.57
C GLN A 189 13.38 15.30 7.34
N THR A 190 13.24 15.02 8.63
CA THR A 190 12.46 15.83 9.56
C THR A 190 13.03 15.70 10.97
N GLU A 191 12.56 16.56 11.87
CA GLU A 191 12.81 16.44 13.30
C GLU A 191 11.47 16.42 14.03
N ILE A 192 11.26 15.41 14.87
CA ILE A 192 10.06 15.29 15.70
C ILE A 192 10.51 15.39 17.15
N LYS A 193 10.02 16.40 17.86
CA LYS A 193 10.39 16.68 19.27
C LYS A 193 11.91 16.81 19.50
N GLY A 194 12.64 17.32 18.50
CA GLY A 194 14.10 17.54 18.57
C GLY A 194 14.93 16.29 18.24
N GLU A 195 14.31 15.19 17.81
CA GLU A 195 15.01 14.00 17.34
C GLU A 195 14.87 13.87 15.83
N SER A 196 15.98 13.62 15.13
CA SER A 196 15.98 13.34 13.70
C SER A 196 15.17 12.08 13.39
N ALA A 197 14.33 12.15 12.36
CA ALA A 197 13.49 11.08 11.85
C ALA A 197 13.26 11.25 10.34
N THR A 198 12.63 10.28 9.70
CA THR A 198 12.09 10.45 8.34
C THR A 198 10.59 10.70 8.38
N LYS A 199 10.11 11.54 7.47
CA LYS A 199 8.69 11.66 7.14
C LYS A 199 8.16 10.37 6.53
N ILE A 200 6.84 10.24 6.50
CA ILE A 200 6.14 9.13 5.85
C ILE A 200 5.21 9.67 4.78
N ARG A 201 5.32 9.15 3.57
CA ARG A 201 4.35 9.38 2.49
C ARG A 201 3.33 8.25 2.50
N LEU A 202 2.06 8.61 2.34
CA LEU A 202 0.99 7.66 2.04
C LEU A 202 0.79 7.60 0.53
N VAL A 203 0.65 6.41 -0.04
CA VAL A 203 0.44 6.23 -1.48
C VAL A 203 -0.90 5.56 -1.74
N VAL A 204 -1.68 6.11 -2.67
CA VAL A 204 -2.99 5.61 -3.09
C VAL A 204 -3.03 5.43 -4.60
N GLY A 205 -3.38 4.23 -5.06
CA GLY A 205 -3.46 3.90 -6.48
C GLY A 205 -4.82 4.27 -7.08
N ARG A 206 -4.92 5.32 -7.89
CA ARG A 206 -6.21 5.82 -8.41
C ARG A 206 -6.91 4.89 -9.41
N ARG A 207 -6.23 3.86 -9.93
CA ARG A 207 -6.85 2.85 -10.82
C ARG A 207 -7.50 1.70 -10.04
N ASN A 208 -7.30 1.62 -8.73
CA ASN A 208 -7.92 0.58 -7.93
C ASN A 208 -9.42 0.88 -7.69
N PRO A 209 -10.31 -0.13 -7.72
CA PRO A 209 -11.75 0.07 -7.56
C PRO A 209 -12.16 0.59 -6.18
N ASN A 210 -11.30 0.40 -5.16
CA ASN A 210 -11.49 0.93 -3.81
C ASN A 210 -10.85 2.31 -3.61
N SER A 211 -10.31 2.96 -4.66
CA SER A 211 -9.46 4.15 -4.54
C SER A 211 -10.06 5.28 -3.69
N SER A 212 -11.36 5.52 -3.79
CA SER A 212 -12.04 6.51 -2.94
C SER A 212 -12.00 6.13 -1.46
N ALA A 213 -12.18 4.86 -1.13
CA ALA A 213 -12.15 4.36 0.24
C ALA A 213 -10.71 4.30 0.78
N ASN A 214 -9.74 3.85 -0.02
CA ASN A 214 -8.31 3.92 0.36
C ASN A 214 -7.86 5.36 0.58
N LEU A 215 -8.31 6.30 -0.26
CA LEU A 215 -8.02 7.73 -0.07
C LEU A 215 -8.66 8.28 1.20
N GLY A 216 -9.91 7.92 1.50
CA GLY A 216 -10.56 8.27 2.76
C GLY A 216 -9.78 7.77 3.97
N TYR A 217 -9.34 6.51 3.91
CA TYR A 217 -8.51 5.89 4.94
C TYR A 217 -7.14 6.58 5.10
N ALA A 218 -6.45 6.88 3.99
CA ALA A 218 -5.19 7.62 4.01
C ALA A 218 -5.35 9.04 4.56
N LYS A 219 -6.46 9.72 4.24
CA LYS A 219 -6.79 11.05 4.78
C LYS A 219 -7.00 11.03 6.28
N GLN A 220 -7.69 10.02 6.80
CA GLN A 220 -7.85 9.83 8.25
C GLN A 220 -6.50 9.59 8.95
N ILE A 221 -5.64 8.74 8.37
CA ILE A 221 -4.27 8.51 8.87
C ILE A 221 -3.46 9.79 8.88
N LYS A 222 -3.49 10.55 7.77
CA LYS A 222 -2.77 11.82 7.70
C LYS A 222 -3.29 12.81 8.74
N ALA A 223 -4.61 12.99 8.86
CA ALA A 223 -5.21 13.90 9.83
C ALA A 223 -4.72 13.61 11.26
N ARG A 224 -4.75 12.32 11.64
CA ARG A 224 -4.31 11.91 12.97
C ARG A 224 -2.80 12.06 13.15
N THR A 225 -2.02 11.74 12.12
CA THR A 225 -0.56 11.92 12.14
C THR A 225 -0.18 13.39 12.32
N ASP A 226 -0.86 14.29 11.61
CA ASP A 226 -0.63 15.74 11.73
C ASP A 226 -0.97 16.25 13.14
N GLU A 227 -1.98 15.66 13.79
CA GLU A 227 -2.39 16.02 15.15
C GLU A 227 -1.38 15.53 16.22
N THR A 228 -0.95 14.25 16.14
CA THR A 228 -0.12 13.64 17.19
C THR A 228 1.38 13.84 16.97
N HIS A 229 1.82 13.89 15.72
CA HIS A 229 3.21 14.07 15.30
C HIS A 229 3.33 15.09 14.16
N PRO A 230 3.09 16.38 14.42
CA PRO A 230 3.21 17.43 13.42
C PRO A 230 4.57 17.35 12.69
N GLY A 231 4.53 17.34 11.36
CA GLY A 231 5.73 17.24 10.51
C GLY A 231 6.20 15.81 10.20
N LEU A 232 5.51 14.77 10.70
CA LEU A 232 5.79 13.37 10.35
C LEU A 232 5.16 12.97 9.02
N ALA A 233 3.91 13.38 8.76
CA ALA A 233 3.26 13.10 7.48
C ALA A 233 3.86 13.99 6.39
N LYS A 234 4.39 13.36 5.34
CA LYS A 234 4.88 14.06 4.17
C LYS A 234 3.72 14.57 3.30
N GLY A 235 2.70 13.73 3.13
CA GLY A 235 1.57 13.94 2.23
C GLY A 235 0.97 12.64 1.73
N ILE A 236 -0.02 12.75 0.84
CA ILE A 236 -0.66 11.63 0.16
C ILE A 236 -0.40 11.76 -1.34
N PHE A 237 0.33 10.81 -1.93
CA PHE A 237 0.49 10.72 -3.37
C PHE A 237 -0.57 9.78 -3.96
N ILE A 238 -1.28 10.26 -4.97
CA ILE A 238 -2.40 9.57 -5.62
C ILE A 238 -1.97 9.24 -7.06
N GLY A 239 -1.22 8.15 -7.18
CA GLY A 239 -0.57 7.73 -8.42
C GLY A 239 -1.44 6.82 -9.30
N ARG A 240 -1.02 6.61 -10.55
CA ARG A 240 -1.74 5.76 -11.52
C ARG A 240 -1.78 4.27 -11.16
N GLY A 241 -0.97 3.79 -10.23
CA GLY A 241 -0.92 2.38 -9.83
C GLY A 241 -2.21 1.82 -9.20
N VAL A 242 -2.17 0.53 -8.85
CA VAL A 242 -3.17 -0.20 -8.06
C VAL A 242 -2.61 -0.57 -6.69
N TYR A 243 -1.32 -0.96 -6.60
CA TYR A 243 -0.57 -1.23 -5.37
C TYR A 243 -1.23 -2.28 -4.46
N ASN A 244 -1.86 -3.30 -5.05
CA ASN A 244 -2.70 -4.29 -4.36
C ASN A 244 -3.89 -3.71 -3.55
N GLN A 245 -4.18 -2.41 -3.67
CA GLN A 245 -5.22 -1.73 -2.89
C GLN A 245 -6.64 -2.12 -3.32
N ASP A 246 -6.77 -2.74 -4.50
CA ASP A 246 -7.98 -3.38 -4.96
C ASP A 246 -8.39 -4.59 -4.08
N LEU A 247 -7.46 -5.19 -3.33
CA LEU A 247 -7.76 -6.29 -2.42
C LEU A 247 -8.68 -5.86 -1.28
N ARG A 248 -8.55 -4.61 -0.80
CA ARG A 248 -9.33 -4.14 0.35
C ARG A 248 -9.30 -2.61 0.52
N PRO A 249 -10.39 -1.97 0.97
CA PRO A 249 -10.47 -0.52 1.23
C PRO A 249 -9.46 0.06 2.24
N THR A 250 -8.86 -0.81 3.05
CA THR A 250 -7.99 -0.47 4.18
C THR A 250 -6.57 -1.03 3.96
N ASN A 251 -6.24 -1.37 2.70
CA ASN A 251 -4.87 -1.62 2.27
C ASN A 251 -4.19 -0.27 1.95
N LEU A 252 -2.95 -0.11 2.39
CA LEU A 252 -2.19 1.13 2.30
C LEU A 252 -0.75 0.83 1.92
N LEU A 253 -0.16 1.70 1.09
CA LEU A 253 1.28 1.72 0.87
C LEU A 253 1.88 2.92 1.60
N ILE A 254 2.99 2.71 2.29
CA ILE A 254 3.75 3.77 2.95
C ILE A 254 5.18 3.79 2.43
N GLU A 255 5.70 4.99 2.14
CA GLU A 255 7.13 5.20 1.91
C GLU A 255 7.73 5.84 3.16
N VAL A 256 8.66 5.14 3.79
CA VAL A 256 9.31 5.54 5.04
C VAL A 256 10.70 6.07 4.71
N GLY A 257 10.78 7.38 4.49
CA GLY A 257 12.02 7.99 4.05
C GLY A 257 12.39 7.67 2.61
N ALA A 258 13.60 8.10 2.25
CA ALA A 258 14.28 7.80 1.00
C ALA A 258 15.49 6.89 1.23
N ASP A 259 15.99 6.25 0.17
CA ASP A 259 17.16 5.37 0.16
C ASP A 259 18.44 6.05 0.68
N LYS A 260 18.51 7.38 0.60
CA LYS A 260 19.61 8.20 1.10
C LYS A 260 19.43 8.69 2.54
N ASN A 261 18.32 8.37 3.21
CA ASN A 261 18.17 8.59 4.66
C ASN A 261 18.85 7.45 5.45
N SER A 262 19.13 7.68 6.74
CA SER A 262 19.61 6.62 7.62
C SER A 262 18.47 5.64 7.94
N LEU A 263 18.80 4.35 8.08
CA LEU A 263 17.86 3.34 8.55
C LEU A 263 17.34 3.68 9.95
N GLU A 264 18.20 4.22 10.80
CA GLU A 264 17.89 4.59 12.17
C GLU A 264 16.80 5.68 12.22
N ASP A 265 16.88 6.70 11.37
CA ASP A 265 15.86 7.75 11.29
C ASP A 265 14.55 7.23 10.67
N ALA A 266 14.64 6.27 9.75
CA ALA A 266 13.47 5.57 9.20
C ALA A 266 12.76 4.72 10.28
N GLN A 267 13.51 4.02 11.12
CA GLN A 267 12.97 3.28 12.26
C GLN A 267 12.29 4.20 13.28
N LYS A 268 12.85 5.39 13.56
CA LYS A 268 12.20 6.38 14.43
C LYS A 268 10.92 6.93 13.79
N GLY A 269 10.95 7.27 12.51
CA GLY A 269 9.78 7.74 11.77
C GLY A 269 8.63 6.73 11.80
N VAL A 270 8.91 5.47 11.48
CA VAL A 270 7.89 4.41 11.49
C VAL A 270 7.41 4.08 12.91
N ALA A 271 8.28 4.21 13.92
CA ALA A 271 7.89 3.99 15.31
C ALA A 271 6.87 5.04 15.79
N LEU A 272 7.06 6.31 15.44
CA LEU A 272 6.09 7.37 15.73
C LEU A 272 4.78 7.13 14.96
N PHE A 273 4.87 6.69 13.70
CA PHE A 273 3.69 6.36 12.92
C PHE A 273 2.88 5.20 13.49
N ALA A 274 3.52 4.23 14.15
CA ALA A 274 2.83 3.14 14.83
C ALA A 274 1.85 3.67 15.89
N GLU A 275 2.17 4.77 16.59
CA GLU A 275 1.31 5.41 17.60
C GLU A 275 -0.02 5.94 17.02
N VAL A 276 -0.09 6.15 15.71
CA VAL A 276 -1.28 6.65 15.00
C VAL A 276 -2.28 5.54 14.69
N LEU A 277 -1.81 4.32 14.41
CA LEU A 277 -2.64 3.23 13.89
C LEU A 277 -3.69 2.62 14.84
N PRO A 278 -3.51 2.53 16.19
CA PRO A 278 -4.52 1.93 17.06
C PRO A 278 -5.93 2.49 16.85
N GLN A 279 -6.04 3.82 16.83
CA GLN A 279 -7.32 4.53 16.78
C GLN A 279 -7.99 4.41 15.41
N ILE A 280 -7.19 4.19 14.37
CA ILE A 280 -7.64 4.07 12.98
C ILE A 280 -8.11 2.66 12.66
N THR A 281 -7.56 1.67 13.36
CA THR A 281 -7.98 0.27 13.22
C THR A 281 -9.24 -0.09 14.02
N GLY A 282 -9.83 0.88 14.74
CA GLY A 282 -10.96 0.66 15.64
C GLY A 282 -10.59 -0.08 16.93
N ILE A 283 -9.30 -0.29 17.21
CA ILE A 283 -8.83 -0.87 18.49
C ILE A 283 -8.29 0.25 19.37
N ASN A 284 -9.07 0.61 20.39
CA ASN A 284 -8.63 1.53 21.41
C ASN A 284 -7.91 0.76 22.54
N PRO A 285 -6.56 0.84 22.68
CA PRO A 285 -5.86 0.16 23.78
C PRO A 285 -6.21 0.76 25.16
N GLN A 286 -6.87 1.93 25.20
CA GLN A 286 -7.33 2.55 26.45
C GLN A 286 -8.70 2.05 26.94
N THR A 287 -9.39 1.18 26.18
CA THR A 287 -10.50 0.40 26.75
C THR A 287 -9.94 -0.85 27.42
N GLY A 288 -9.18 -0.65 28.50
CA GLY A 288 -9.14 -1.64 29.56
C GLY A 288 -10.58 -1.95 29.95
N ALA A 289 -10.91 -3.24 30.10
CA ALA A 289 -12.25 -3.73 30.38
C ALA A 289 -13.02 -2.77 31.31
N ARG A 290 -13.95 -1.99 30.74
CA ARG A 290 -14.93 -1.29 31.57
C ARG A 290 -15.79 -2.40 32.13
N GLN A 291 -15.52 -2.78 33.38
CA GLN A 291 -16.51 -3.47 34.19
C GLN A 291 -17.74 -2.55 34.21
N VAL A 292 -18.71 -2.86 33.37
CA VAL A 292 -20.05 -2.33 33.53
C VAL A 292 -20.53 -2.97 34.82
N LYS A 293 -20.42 -2.24 35.93
CA LYS A 293 -21.22 -2.56 37.12
C LYS A 293 -22.65 -2.67 36.61
N ALA A 294 -23.27 -3.81 36.85
CA ALA A 294 -24.69 -4.01 36.63
C ALA A 294 -25.43 -2.95 37.45
N GLY A 295 -25.72 -1.81 36.82
CA GLY A 295 -26.66 -0.82 37.32
C GLY A 295 -28.04 -1.39 37.07
N GLU A 296 -28.81 -1.48 38.14
CA GLU A 296 -30.23 -1.83 38.17
C GLU A 296 -31.03 -0.90 37.25
N ASP A 297 -31.12 -1.21 35.97
CA ASP A 297 -32.12 -0.68 35.04
C ASP A 297 -32.37 -1.68 33.91
N ALA A 298 -32.58 -2.94 34.29
CA ALA A 298 -33.15 -3.97 33.43
C ALA A 298 -34.67 -3.73 33.27
N GLY A 299 -35.07 -2.68 32.54
CA GLY A 299 -36.48 -2.34 32.41
C GLY A 299 -36.91 -1.56 31.16
N GLY A 300 -35.98 -1.11 30.32
CA GLY A 300 -36.33 -0.16 29.26
C GLY A 300 -35.45 -0.20 28.03
N ASN A 301 -35.42 -1.33 27.28
CA ASN A 301 -34.98 -1.28 25.88
C ASN A 301 -35.45 -2.42 24.95
N LEU A 302 -36.44 -3.22 25.34
CA LEU A 302 -37.04 -4.21 24.42
C LEU A 302 -37.97 -3.56 23.36
N LYS A 303 -38.53 -2.38 23.67
CA LYS A 303 -39.44 -1.66 22.75
C LYS A 303 -38.70 -0.96 21.60
N ALA A 304 -37.48 -0.47 21.83
CA ALA A 304 -36.66 0.16 20.80
C ALA A 304 -36.14 -0.88 19.79
N LEU A 305 -35.73 -2.06 20.27
CA LEU A 305 -35.31 -3.17 19.42
C LEU A 305 -36.48 -3.76 18.61
N GLY A 306 -37.66 -3.87 19.25
CA GLY A 306 -38.90 -4.26 18.55
C GLY A 306 -39.31 -3.25 17.48
N GLY A 307 -39.19 -1.95 17.77
CA GLY A 307 -39.48 -0.88 16.80
C GLY A 307 -38.57 -0.91 15.57
N LEU A 308 -37.27 -1.21 15.75
CA LEU A 308 -36.31 -1.31 14.65
C LEU A 308 -36.57 -2.53 13.75
N LEU A 309 -36.88 -3.69 14.35
CA LEU A 309 -37.26 -4.91 13.63
C LEU A 309 -38.55 -4.71 12.83
N VAL A 310 -39.54 -4.04 13.44
CA VAL A 310 -40.78 -3.67 12.77
C VAL A 310 -40.51 -2.71 11.61
N ALA A 311 -39.68 -1.68 11.80
CA ALA A 311 -39.32 -0.74 10.74
C ALA A 311 -38.57 -1.40 9.56
N LEU A 312 -37.69 -2.37 9.83
CA LEU A 312 -37.01 -3.13 8.77
C LEU A 312 -37.98 -4.03 7.99
N ILE A 313 -38.90 -4.69 8.69
CA ILE A 313 -39.92 -5.54 8.06
C ILE A 313 -40.85 -4.68 7.19
N PHE A 314 -41.37 -3.56 7.72
CA PHE A 314 -42.27 -2.68 6.98
C PHE A 314 -41.55 -1.90 5.86
N GLY A 315 -40.29 -1.50 6.06
CA GLY A 315 -39.46 -0.87 5.05
C GLY A 315 -39.14 -1.81 3.88
N GLY A 316 -38.76 -3.06 4.19
CA GLY A 316 -38.54 -4.10 3.18
C GLY A 316 -39.82 -4.47 2.42
N PHE A 317 -40.95 -4.54 3.12
CA PHE A 317 -42.26 -4.81 2.50
C PHE A 317 -42.73 -3.64 1.63
N GLY A 318 -42.55 -2.40 2.08
CA GLY A 318 -42.85 -1.19 1.29
C GLY A 318 -42.01 -1.09 0.02
N TYR A 319 -40.71 -1.39 0.12
CA TYR A 319 -39.82 -1.46 -1.05
C TYR A 319 -40.25 -2.55 -2.05
N LEU A 320 -40.66 -3.72 -1.56
CA LEU A 320 -41.17 -4.80 -2.42
C LEU A 320 -42.49 -4.43 -3.10
N LEU A 321 -43.39 -3.75 -2.41
CA LEU A 321 -44.64 -3.25 -3.00
C LEU A 321 -44.37 -2.23 -4.11
N ILE A 322 -43.47 -1.27 -3.87
CA ILE A 322 -43.09 -0.26 -4.89
C ILE A 322 -42.41 -0.94 -6.08
N SER A 323 -41.52 -1.90 -5.85
CA SER A 323 -40.77 -2.57 -6.93
C SER A 323 -41.57 -3.61 -7.71
N THR A 324 -42.64 -4.17 -7.13
CA THR A 324 -43.48 -5.18 -7.80
C THR A 324 -44.79 -4.63 -8.35
N GLY A 325 -45.18 -3.40 -7.95
CA GLY A 325 -46.38 -2.72 -8.42
C GLY A 325 -47.70 -3.41 -8.06
N SER A 326 -47.67 -4.50 -7.30
CA SER A 326 -48.87 -5.26 -6.89
C SER A 326 -48.64 -6.08 -5.62
N LEU A 327 -49.72 -6.24 -4.84
CA LEU A 327 -49.70 -6.97 -3.59
C LEU A 327 -49.49 -8.48 -3.80
N GLU A 328 -50.01 -9.04 -4.90
CA GLU A 328 -49.79 -10.43 -5.29
C GLU A 328 -48.36 -10.71 -5.74
N GLY A 329 -47.72 -9.78 -6.44
CA GLY A 329 -46.31 -9.88 -6.85
C GLY A 329 -45.34 -9.88 -5.66
N THR A 330 -45.65 -9.12 -4.62
CA THR A 330 -44.87 -9.08 -3.36
C THR A 330 -44.94 -10.41 -2.61
N ILE A 331 -46.15 -10.99 -2.47
CA ILE A 331 -46.35 -12.28 -1.77
C ILE A 331 -45.66 -13.43 -2.52
N ASN A 332 -45.70 -13.43 -3.85
CA ASN A 332 -45.04 -14.47 -4.65
C ASN A 332 -43.50 -14.40 -4.56
N LYS A 333 -42.90 -13.20 -4.54
CA LYS A 333 -41.46 -13.06 -4.30
C LYS A 333 -41.04 -13.52 -2.90
N LEU A 334 -41.84 -13.22 -1.87
CA LEU A 334 -41.55 -13.66 -0.50
C LEU A 334 -41.55 -15.19 -0.36
N LYS A 335 -42.49 -15.88 -1.04
CA LYS A 335 -42.57 -17.35 -1.06
C LYS A 335 -41.41 -18.01 -1.80
N HIS A 336 -40.87 -17.36 -2.83
CA HIS A 336 -39.67 -17.84 -3.51
C HIS A 336 -38.43 -17.73 -2.61
N PHE A 337 -38.22 -16.62 -1.89
CA PHE A 337 -37.11 -16.48 -0.95
C PHE A 337 -37.10 -17.55 0.16
N GLY A 338 -38.27 -17.89 0.71
CA GLY A 338 -38.38 -18.89 1.78
C GLY A 338 -38.14 -20.34 1.36
N SER A 339 -38.25 -20.67 0.06
CA SER A 339 -38.24 -22.06 -0.43
C SER A 339 -37.01 -22.44 -1.27
N SER A 340 -36.36 -21.49 -1.94
CA SER A 340 -35.23 -21.78 -2.84
C SER A 340 -33.84 -21.41 -2.31
N GLU A 341 -33.72 -20.61 -1.24
CA GLU A 341 -32.39 -20.20 -0.71
C GLU A 341 -32.00 -20.90 0.60
N TRP A 342 -32.95 -21.37 1.41
CA TRP A 342 -32.66 -22.11 2.65
C TRP A 342 -32.18 -23.56 2.44
N THR A 343 -32.52 -24.16 1.30
CA THR A 343 -32.11 -25.52 0.92
C THR A 343 -30.64 -25.61 0.48
N ASN A 344 -30.01 -24.49 0.12
CA ASN A 344 -28.59 -24.43 -0.24
C ASN A 344 -27.67 -24.01 0.93
N PHE A 345 -28.23 -23.43 2.01
CA PHE A 345 -27.45 -22.95 3.16
C PHE A 345 -27.15 -24.04 4.20
N PHE A 346 -27.99 -25.09 4.32
CA PHE A 346 -27.73 -26.26 5.17
C PHE A 346 -27.46 -27.52 4.33
N GLY A 347 -26.31 -27.54 3.66
CA GLY A 347 -25.85 -28.68 2.85
C GLY A 347 -25.52 -29.94 3.66
N ARG A 348 -26.23 -31.03 3.32
CA ARG A 348 -25.97 -32.48 3.55
C ARG A 348 -24.84 -32.87 4.52
N ARG A 349 -25.24 -33.36 5.70
CA ARG A 349 -24.44 -34.28 6.53
C ARG A 349 -24.18 -35.59 5.75
N ARG A 350 -22.90 -35.97 5.58
CA ARG A 350 -22.54 -37.35 5.23
C ARG A 350 -22.65 -38.21 6.48
N THR A 351 -23.58 -39.14 6.48
CA THR A 351 -23.68 -40.21 7.46
C THR A 351 -22.53 -41.20 7.24
N LYS A 352 -21.74 -41.46 8.28
CA LYS A 352 -20.81 -42.59 8.37
C LYS A 352 -21.65 -43.86 8.47
N GLU A 353 -21.64 -44.71 7.46
CA GLU A 353 -22.06 -46.10 7.61
C GLU A 353 -20.84 -46.93 8.02
N ILE A 354 -21.00 -47.59 9.16
CA ILE A 354 -20.13 -48.60 9.72
C ILE A 354 -20.57 -49.92 9.08
N ILE A 355 -19.67 -50.61 8.38
CA ILE A 355 -19.89 -52.00 7.98
C ILE A 355 -18.82 -52.85 8.68
N ARG A 356 -19.31 -53.82 9.45
CA ARG A 356 -18.57 -54.85 10.18
C ARG A 356 -18.03 -55.91 9.22
N GLU A 357 -16.86 -56.46 9.57
CA GLU A 357 -16.38 -57.77 9.12
C GLU A 357 -17.37 -58.87 9.55
N GLU A 358 -17.69 -59.78 8.63
CA GLU A 358 -17.82 -61.22 8.89
C GLU A 358 -17.76 -62.00 7.56
N GLU A 359 -17.06 -63.14 7.61
CA GLU A 359 -16.72 -64.14 6.59
C GLU A 359 -17.89 -64.70 5.76
N ILE A 360 -17.57 -65.28 4.57
CA ILE A 360 -17.88 -66.69 4.20
C ILE A 360 -17.30 -67.06 2.80
N ILE A 361 -16.29 -67.96 2.83
CA ILE A 361 -16.01 -69.16 2.00
C ILE A 361 -15.61 -69.05 0.48
N GLY A 362 -14.46 -69.67 0.14
CA GLY A 362 -13.82 -69.81 -1.20
C GLY A 362 -14.44 -70.87 -2.16
N PRO A 363 -13.72 -71.35 -3.22
CA PRO A 363 -12.44 -72.09 -3.09
C PRO A 363 -11.33 -71.81 -4.14
N LEU A 364 -10.20 -72.49 -3.90
CA LEU A 364 -8.85 -72.49 -4.52
C LEU A 364 -8.71 -72.82 -6.02
N ALA A 365 -7.60 -72.34 -6.61
CA ALA A 365 -6.56 -73.08 -7.38
C ALA A 365 -5.63 -72.06 -8.10
N ASP A 366 -4.34 -72.24 -8.41
CA ASP A 366 -3.19 -73.04 -7.94
C ASP A 366 -1.96 -72.58 -8.76
N SER A 367 -0.74 -72.95 -8.35
CA SER A 367 0.60 -72.79 -8.99
C SER A 367 1.27 -71.39 -8.97
N ALA A 368 2.41 -71.12 -8.32
CA ALA A 368 3.73 -71.79 -8.17
C ALA A 368 4.80 -71.24 -9.13
N ASP A 369 6.05 -71.28 -8.64
CA ASP A 369 7.35 -70.89 -9.21
C ASP A 369 7.79 -69.46 -8.83
N SER A 370 8.63 -69.19 -7.81
CA SER A 370 9.92 -69.73 -7.33
C SER A 370 11.16 -69.02 -7.89
N ASP A 371 12.16 -68.95 -7.01
CA ASP A 371 13.55 -68.52 -7.17
C ASP A 371 13.79 -67.00 -7.23
N SER A 372 14.73 -66.38 -6.51
CA SER A 372 15.66 -66.69 -5.38
C SER A 372 16.56 -65.43 -5.32
N LEU A 373 16.75 -64.76 -4.16
CA LEU A 373 18.01 -64.71 -3.37
C LEU A 373 19.23 -64.20 -4.19
N ASP A 374 20.07 -63.25 -3.79
CA ASP A 374 20.60 -62.83 -2.49
C ASP A 374 21.50 -61.59 -2.81
N SER A 375 21.45 -60.45 -2.11
CA SER A 375 22.00 -60.09 -0.79
C SER A 375 23.40 -59.42 -0.82
N VAL A 376 23.52 -58.42 0.08
CA VAL A 376 24.71 -57.77 0.73
C VAL A 376 25.75 -57.00 -0.13
N ASP A 377 25.95 -55.68 0.08
CA ASP A 377 26.75 -55.00 1.15
C ASP A 377 28.27 -55.08 0.85
N SER A 378 29.18 -54.11 0.99
CA SER A 378 29.28 -52.75 1.54
C SER A 378 30.66 -52.16 1.13
N THR A 379 30.89 -50.88 1.45
CA THR A 379 32.18 -50.20 1.76
C THR A 379 33.06 -49.53 0.68
N GLU A 380 33.25 -48.22 0.93
CA GLU A 380 34.50 -47.42 1.02
C GLU A 380 35.48 -47.18 -0.17
N THR A 381 35.58 -45.88 -0.50
CA THR A 381 36.77 -45.00 -0.40
C THR A 381 37.85 -44.97 -1.52
N THR A 382 37.91 -43.77 -2.13
CA THR A 382 39.01 -43.04 -2.81
C THR A 382 39.70 -43.63 -4.03
N GLN A 383 39.73 -42.83 -5.11
CA GLN A 383 41.00 -42.45 -5.77
C GLN A 383 40.84 -41.21 -6.68
N ASP A 384 41.87 -40.38 -6.58
CA ASP A 384 42.16 -39.11 -7.23
C ASP A 384 42.71 -39.34 -8.65
N LEU A 385 42.23 -38.59 -9.65
CA LEU A 385 42.90 -38.39 -10.95
C LEU A 385 42.49 -37.05 -11.58
N SER A 386 43.42 -36.10 -11.58
CA SER A 386 43.62 -35.10 -12.64
C SER A 386 44.93 -35.48 -13.38
N PRO A 387 45.31 -34.92 -14.56
CA PRO A 387 44.76 -33.75 -15.27
C PRO A 387 44.58 -33.96 -16.80
N SER A 388 43.88 -33.04 -17.48
CA SER A 388 44.13 -32.77 -18.91
C SER A 388 43.65 -31.39 -19.33
N SER A 389 44.57 -30.70 -19.99
CA SER A 389 44.60 -29.34 -20.53
C SER A 389 43.60 -29.04 -21.67
N ALA A 390 43.02 -27.84 -21.65
CA ALA A 390 42.84 -26.97 -22.83
C ALA A 390 42.44 -25.54 -22.41
N GLU A 391 43.31 -24.57 -22.72
CA GLU A 391 43.02 -23.13 -22.85
C GLU A 391 43.26 -22.73 -24.33
N PRO A 392 42.96 -21.51 -24.79
CA PRO A 392 41.80 -20.64 -24.55
C PRO A 392 41.21 -20.10 -25.89
N SER A 393 40.05 -19.45 -25.87
CA SER A 393 39.62 -18.59 -26.98
C SER A 393 39.23 -17.20 -26.48
N VAL A 394 40.09 -16.25 -26.82
CA VAL A 394 39.98 -14.79 -26.64
C VAL A 394 38.98 -14.23 -27.66
N ILE A 395 37.96 -13.48 -27.23
CA ILE A 395 37.38 -12.34 -27.98
C ILE A 395 36.93 -11.23 -27.02
N SER A 396 37.68 -10.12 -27.11
CA SER A 396 37.41 -8.69 -26.88
C SER A 396 36.76 -8.18 -25.59
N GLU A 397 37.61 -7.53 -24.80
CA GLU A 397 37.28 -6.40 -23.90
C GLU A 397 36.55 -5.28 -24.67
N LEU A 398 35.40 -4.86 -24.15
CA LEU A 398 34.85 -3.54 -24.39
C LEU A 398 34.96 -2.79 -23.06
N GLU A 399 35.98 -1.95 -22.95
CA GLU A 399 36.11 -0.95 -21.91
C GLU A 399 34.88 -0.02 -21.97
N TYR A 400 34.02 -0.10 -20.97
CA TYR A 400 32.96 0.89 -20.78
C TYR A 400 33.58 2.09 -20.05
N ILE A 401 33.93 3.11 -20.82
CA ILE A 401 34.42 4.39 -20.30
C ILE A 401 33.28 5.03 -19.50
N TRP A 402 33.47 5.08 -18.18
CA TRP A 402 32.67 5.88 -17.26
C TRP A 402 32.99 7.36 -17.50
N GLU A 403 32.06 8.12 -18.07
CA GLU A 403 32.10 9.58 -18.00
C GLU A 403 31.38 10.04 -16.72
N PRO A 404 32.00 10.90 -15.88
CA PRO A 404 31.35 11.42 -14.70
C PRO A 404 30.24 12.40 -15.08
N SER A 405 29.02 12.11 -14.61
CA SER A 405 27.86 12.99 -14.70
C SER A 405 28.17 14.35 -14.06
N VAL A 406 27.95 15.42 -14.81
CA VAL A 406 28.09 16.80 -14.35
C VAL A 406 27.03 17.07 -13.27
N GLU A 407 27.46 17.38 -12.04
CA GLU A 407 26.60 17.95 -11.01
C GLU A 407 26.06 19.30 -11.51
N LEU A 408 24.75 19.42 -11.66
CA LEU A 408 24.11 20.70 -11.92
C LEU A 408 23.98 21.46 -10.61
N SER A 409 24.63 22.63 -10.54
CA SER A 409 24.50 23.54 -9.41
C SER A 409 23.13 24.25 -9.47
N PRO A 410 22.56 24.69 -8.32
CA PRO A 410 21.30 25.44 -8.29
C PRO A 410 21.29 26.77 -9.09
N GLU A 411 22.44 27.23 -9.58
CA GLU A 411 22.59 28.49 -10.32
C GLU A 411 22.36 28.32 -11.84
N ASP A 412 22.36 27.09 -12.36
CA ASP A 412 22.27 26.81 -13.80
C ASP A 412 20.83 26.71 -14.34
N ILE A 413 19.82 26.79 -13.46
CA ILE A 413 18.38 26.76 -13.82
C ILE A 413 17.85 28.16 -14.19
N GLN A 414 18.62 29.23 -13.95
CA GLN A 414 18.24 30.60 -14.33
C GLN A 414 19.04 31.11 -15.54
N LYS A 415 18.79 30.56 -16.74
CA LYS A 415 19.15 31.22 -18.01
C LYS A 415 18.54 30.49 -19.21
N THR A 416 17.30 30.82 -19.57
CA THR A 416 16.84 30.63 -20.96
C THR A 416 17.36 31.77 -21.84
N PRO A 417 17.98 31.50 -23.00
CA PRO A 417 18.40 32.55 -23.91
C PRO A 417 17.19 33.14 -24.65
N VAL A 418 17.09 34.47 -24.63
CA VAL A 418 16.16 35.24 -25.46
C VAL A 418 16.54 35.02 -26.93
N ASN A 419 15.65 34.36 -27.66
CA ASN A 419 15.82 34.10 -29.08
C ASN A 419 15.64 35.42 -29.87
N LYS A 420 16.75 35.99 -30.36
CA LYS A 420 16.76 37.08 -31.34
C LYS A 420 16.98 36.50 -32.74
N LYS A 421 15.96 36.56 -33.59
CA LYS A 421 15.98 37.17 -34.94
C LYS A 421 14.74 36.74 -35.72
N GLU A 422 13.80 37.67 -35.89
CA GLU A 422 13.15 37.84 -37.19
C GLU A 422 13.03 39.34 -37.48
N ARG A 423 13.41 39.69 -38.69
CA ARG A 423 13.65 41.04 -39.20
C ARG A 423 12.55 41.32 -40.21
N VAL A 424 11.61 42.21 -39.89
CA VAL A 424 10.70 42.81 -40.89
C VAL A 424 10.65 44.32 -40.69
N LYS A 425 10.73 45.03 -41.83
CA LYS A 425 10.84 46.48 -42.05
C LYS A 425 9.54 47.25 -41.77
N GLY A 426 9.70 48.56 -41.55
CA GLY A 426 8.67 49.62 -41.67
C GLY A 426 8.00 49.92 -40.33
N ASP A 427 7.86 51.14 -39.83
CA ASP A 427 7.81 52.44 -40.51
C ASP A 427 8.29 53.56 -39.60
N LYS A 428 8.74 54.64 -40.24
CA LYS A 428 9.10 55.91 -39.60
C LYS A 428 7.84 56.54 -39.00
N HIS A 429 7.87 56.99 -37.75
CA HIS A 429 7.35 58.32 -37.40
C HIS A 429 8.06 58.88 -36.16
N LYS A 430 8.25 60.19 -36.25
CA LYS A 430 9.05 61.10 -35.45
C LYS A 430 8.20 61.60 -34.27
N VAL A 431 8.88 62.11 -33.23
CA VAL A 431 8.52 63.29 -32.41
C VAL A 431 8.58 63.06 -30.89
N GLU A 432 9.62 63.67 -30.33
CA GLU A 432 9.75 64.44 -29.08
C GLU A 432 9.52 63.82 -27.69
N ASN A 433 10.61 63.92 -26.91
CA ASN A 433 10.66 63.99 -25.46
C ASN A 433 10.33 65.45 -25.04
N PRO A 434 9.74 65.69 -23.85
CA PRO A 434 10.60 66.24 -22.80
C PRO A 434 10.29 65.80 -21.35
N GLN A 435 11.39 65.69 -20.61
CA GLN A 435 11.64 66.06 -19.21
C GLN A 435 10.48 66.33 -18.24
N ALA A 436 10.54 65.58 -17.13
CA ALA A 436 10.58 66.04 -15.73
C ALA A 436 9.77 67.27 -15.31
N ASP A 437 8.84 67.08 -14.37
CA ASP A 437 8.65 68.05 -13.28
C ASP A 437 8.39 67.35 -11.94
N THR A 438 9.18 67.78 -10.97
CA THR A 438 9.06 67.53 -9.53
C THR A 438 7.84 68.24 -8.95
N ARG A 439 7.16 67.65 -7.97
CA ARG A 439 6.60 68.45 -6.85
C ARG A 439 6.20 67.60 -5.64
N LYS A 440 6.93 67.84 -4.54
CA LYS A 440 6.50 67.66 -3.16
C LYS A 440 5.37 68.65 -2.86
N ALA A 441 4.36 68.25 -2.10
CA ALA A 441 3.76 69.08 -1.05
C ALA A 441 2.91 68.23 -0.09
N LYS A 442 3.22 68.40 1.18
CA LYS A 442 2.51 68.03 2.42
C LYS A 442 1.22 68.87 2.59
N PRO A 443 0.34 68.61 3.57
CA PRO A 443 0.62 68.76 5.02
C PRO A 443 0.94 67.47 5.77
#